data_AF-A0A645BKR4-F1
#
_entry.id   AF-A0A645BKR4-F1
#
_cell.length_a   1.000
_cell.length_b   1.000
_cell.length_c   1.000
_cell.angle_alpha   90.00
_cell.angle_beta   90.00
_cell.angle_gamma   90.00
#
_symmetry.space_group_name_H-M   'P 1'
#
loop_
_entity.id
_entity.type
_entity.pdbx_description
1 polymer ?
#
loop_
_entity_poly.entity_id
_entity_poly.type
_entity_poly.pdbx_seq_one_letter_code
_entity_poly.pdbx_strand_id
1 'polypeptide(L)'
;MPAWGEYHKDPWTSYGVGINHGSEVQFVCDEIISDLRVNNEKQYSSNQPIMTIQYKISEPDGTSNVERLVYAINDVIDEYVIKEKLNIAAINFSSIISFKGEGNEKIEKLKKELEEAIERASSYGITFVTAAGNDNMEIYNYSANFDNVIAVGSTDANNNRALWGESGGSCFGKQLDVVAPGDKLLVFNKDKKPVIDSGTSYSAPMVSAAIGLMKGINPELKPSDIEEILKNTSTDLGKKGRDDYFGYGLLNIEKVVETLIKREGSFE
;
A
#
# COMPACT_ATOMS: atom_id res chain seq x y z
N MET A 1 12.88 -20.99 22.19
CA MET A 1 12.78 -20.26 20.90
C MET A 1 14.08 -19.48 20.76
N PRO A 2 14.92 -19.72 19.74
CA PRO A 2 16.16 -18.96 19.64
C PRO A 2 15.80 -17.50 19.35
N ALA A 3 16.50 -16.60 20.04
CA ALA A 3 16.38 -15.16 19.89
C ALA A 3 16.61 -14.76 18.44
N TRP A 4 15.57 -14.27 17.77
CA TRP A 4 15.65 -13.66 16.46
C TRP A 4 16.32 -12.30 16.64
N GLY A 5 17.63 -12.27 16.41
CA GLY A 5 18.53 -11.15 16.69
C GLY A 5 18.15 -9.87 15.96
N GLU A 6 18.50 -8.76 16.60
CA GLU A 6 18.46 -7.36 16.18
C GLU A 6 18.14 -7.14 14.69
N TYR A 7 16.87 -6.84 14.40
CA TYR A 7 16.45 -6.39 13.08
C TYR A 7 17.11 -5.04 12.78
N HIS A 8 18.05 -5.05 11.84
CA HIS A 8 18.73 -3.84 11.40
C HIS A 8 17.72 -2.83 10.86
N LYS A 9 17.65 -1.67 11.52
CA LYS A 9 16.98 -0.44 11.07
C LYS A 9 17.69 0.21 9.87
N ASP A 10 18.52 -0.54 9.14
CA ASP A 10 19.31 -0.04 8.03
C ASP A 10 18.71 -0.54 6.70
N PRO A 11 18.06 0.34 5.93
CA PRO A 11 17.45 -0.02 4.64
C PRO A 11 18.47 -0.41 3.57
N TRP A 12 19.78 -0.31 3.83
CA TRP A 12 20.84 -0.48 2.82
C TRP A 12 21.65 -1.80 2.91
N THR A 13 21.39 -2.69 3.87
CA THR A 13 22.27 -3.86 4.12
C THR A 13 21.67 -5.21 3.66
N SER A 14 21.85 -5.58 2.38
CA SER A 14 21.96 -6.98 1.90
C SER A 14 22.18 -7.05 0.36
N TYR A 15 22.58 -8.19 -0.22
CA TYR A 15 22.89 -8.37 -1.66
C TYR A 15 21.99 -9.43 -2.35
N GLY A 16 21.34 -9.09 -3.49
CA GLY A 16 20.31 -9.93 -4.15
C GLY A 16 19.37 -9.14 -5.09
N VAL A 17 18.46 -9.83 -5.81
CA VAL A 17 17.39 -9.24 -6.65
C VAL A 17 16.22 -8.84 -5.72
N GLY A 18 15.69 -7.63 -5.83
CA GLY A 18 14.64 -7.09 -4.93
C GLY A 18 15.14 -6.21 -3.77
N ILE A 19 16.45 -5.92 -3.74
CA ILE A 19 17.14 -5.35 -2.57
C ILE A 19 17.11 -3.83 -2.42
N ASN A 20 16.49 -3.13 -3.36
CA ASN A 20 16.22 -1.70 -3.23
C ASN A 20 14.73 -1.38 -3.36
N HIS A 21 13.92 -2.40 -3.58
CA HIS A 21 12.51 -2.25 -3.89
C HIS A 21 11.77 -1.53 -2.77
N GLY A 22 12.07 -1.86 -1.51
CA GLY A 22 11.53 -1.13 -0.35
C GLY A 22 11.89 0.36 -0.33
N SER A 23 13.12 0.72 -0.74
CA SER A 23 13.57 2.11 -0.82
C SER A 23 12.97 2.86 -2.02
N GLU A 24 12.77 2.21 -3.16
CA GLU A 24 12.07 2.79 -4.32
C GLU A 24 10.60 3.05 -3.99
N VAL A 25 9.94 2.09 -3.34
CA VAL A 25 8.56 2.21 -2.85
C VAL A 25 8.43 3.34 -1.82
N GLN A 26 9.37 3.44 -0.88
CA GLN A 26 9.39 4.54 0.09
C GLN A 26 9.57 5.88 -0.63
N PHE A 27 10.51 5.98 -1.56
CA PHE A 27 10.74 7.21 -2.33
C PHE A 27 9.46 7.67 -3.05
N VAL A 28 8.74 6.77 -3.71
CA VAL A 28 7.45 7.10 -4.34
C VAL A 28 6.44 7.62 -3.31
N CYS A 29 6.35 6.98 -2.14
CA CYS A 29 5.47 7.44 -1.06
C CYS A 29 5.84 8.86 -0.58
N ASP A 30 7.13 9.10 -0.32
CA ASP A 30 7.66 10.36 0.20
C ASP A 30 7.50 11.52 -0.81
N GLU A 31 7.72 11.27 -2.10
CA GLU A 31 7.49 12.27 -3.15
C GLU A 31 6.02 12.67 -3.24
N ILE A 32 5.09 11.69 -3.15
CA ILE A 32 3.66 12.00 -3.11
C ILE A 32 3.31 12.78 -1.84
N ILE A 33 3.81 12.38 -0.67
CA ILE A 33 3.60 13.13 0.58
C ILE A 33 4.11 14.58 0.44
N SER A 34 5.27 14.77 -0.20
CA SER A 34 5.87 16.08 -0.44
C SER A 34 4.99 16.94 -1.37
N ASP A 35 4.58 16.39 -2.52
CA ASP A 35 3.73 17.09 -3.50
C ASP A 35 2.37 17.46 -2.90
N LEU A 36 1.77 16.52 -2.14
CA LEU A 36 0.51 16.76 -1.44
C LEU A 36 0.63 17.95 -0.50
N ARG A 37 1.68 18.01 0.33
CA ARG A 37 1.92 19.13 1.26
C ARG A 37 2.01 20.46 0.53
N VAL A 38 2.83 20.55 -0.52
CA VAL A 38 3.07 21.80 -1.26
C VAL A 38 1.80 22.31 -1.94
N ASN A 39 1.04 21.44 -2.61
CA ASN A 39 -0.10 21.87 -3.43
C ASN A 39 -1.36 22.24 -2.63
N ASN A 40 -1.37 21.98 -1.32
CA ASN A 40 -2.56 22.12 -0.48
C ASN A 40 -2.25 22.81 0.87
N GLU A 41 -1.13 23.52 0.99
CA GLU A 41 -0.70 24.22 2.22
C GLU A 41 -1.81 25.10 2.85
N LYS A 42 -2.73 25.64 2.04
CA LYS A 42 -3.84 26.47 2.54
C LYS A 42 -5.01 25.67 3.13
N GLN A 43 -5.19 24.42 2.72
CA GLN A 43 -6.22 23.51 3.24
C GLN A 43 -5.67 22.61 4.35
N TYR A 44 -4.34 22.45 4.42
CA TYR A 44 -3.64 21.68 5.45
C TYR A 44 -3.13 22.59 6.57
N SER A 45 -4.03 23.02 7.46
CA SER A 45 -3.61 23.59 8.76
C SER A 45 -3.24 22.50 9.78
N SER A 46 -3.24 21.23 9.38
CA SER A 46 -2.87 20.09 10.21
C SER A 46 -1.36 20.07 10.43
N ASN A 47 -0.91 20.44 11.62
CA ASN A 47 0.49 20.40 12.08
C ASN A 47 1.06 18.97 12.22
N GLN A 48 0.41 17.94 11.66
CA GLN A 48 0.82 16.54 11.81
C GLN A 48 1.63 16.08 10.58
N PRO A 49 2.96 15.92 10.68
CA PRO A 49 3.75 15.44 9.57
C PRO A 49 3.42 13.97 9.25
N ILE A 50 2.99 13.70 8.01
CA ILE A 50 2.94 12.33 7.48
C ILE A 50 4.39 11.84 7.29
N MET A 51 4.73 10.69 7.88
CA MET A 51 6.07 10.10 7.80
C MET A 51 5.97 8.63 7.42
N THR A 52 7.00 8.11 6.77
CA THR A 52 7.13 6.68 6.46
C THR A 52 8.08 6.00 7.43
N ILE A 53 7.73 4.78 7.84
CA ILE A 53 8.61 3.88 8.59
C ILE A 53 8.87 2.67 7.69
N GLN A 54 10.15 2.39 7.39
CA GLN A 54 10.49 1.16 6.68
C GLN A 54 10.60 -0.01 7.64
N TYR A 55 10.01 -1.14 7.26
CA TYR A 55 10.10 -2.40 7.99
C TYR A 55 10.57 -3.50 7.04
N LYS A 56 11.81 -3.99 7.25
CA LYS A 56 12.40 -5.00 6.37
C LYS A 56 11.88 -6.40 6.72
N ILE A 57 11.13 -6.99 5.80
CA ILE A 57 10.57 -8.35 5.93
C ILE A 57 11.18 -9.35 4.95
N SER A 58 11.92 -8.89 3.95
CA SER A 58 12.53 -9.74 2.94
C SER A 58 13.74 -10.50 3.48
N GLU A 59 13.90 -11.74 3.04
CA GLU A 59 15.12 -12.52 3.16
C GLU A 59 16.26 -11.91 2.32
N PRO A 60 17.53 -12.27 2.57
CA PRO A 60 18.66 -11.82 1.75
C PRO A 60 18.52 -12.17 0.26
N ASP A 61 17.75 -13.21 -0.09
CA ASP A 61 17.47 -13.59 -1.47
C ASP A 61 16.31 -12.81 -2.11
N GLY A 62 15.70 -11.87 -1.38
CA GLY A 62 14.59 -11.03 -1.83
C GLY A 62 13.21 -11.64 -1.64
N THR A 63 13.11 -12.89 -1.18
CA THR A 63 11.81 -13.52 -0.91
C THR A 63 11.19 -12.98 0.38
N SER A 64 9.86 -12.91 0.42
CA SER A 64 9.12 -12.54 1.63
C SER A 64 8.38 -13.76 2.17
N ASN A 65 8.51 -14.04 3.47
CA ASN A 65 7.80 -15.10 4.16
C ASN A 65 6.57 -14.50 4.87
N VAL A 66 5.40 -15.15 4.74
CA VAL A 66 4.15 -14.76 5.41
C VAL A 66 4.33 -14.65 6.92
N GLU A 67 5.12 -15.54 7.53
CA GLU A 67 5.42 -15.49 8.98
C GLU A 67 6.09 -14.18 9.37
N ARG A 68 6.98 -13.64 8.52
CA ARG A 68 7.63 -12.34 8.75
C ARG A 68 6.68 -11.18 8.56
N LEU A 69 5.77 -11.27 7.59
CA LEU A 69 4.74 -10.25 7.42
C LEU A 69 3.81 -10.21 8.64
N VAL A 70 3.35 -11.37 9.11
CA VAL A 70 2.54 -11.50 10.33
C VAL A 70 3.29 -10.91 11.54
N TYR A 71 4.57 -11.27 11.71
CA TYR A 71 5.40 -10.71 12.77
C TYR A 71 5.49 -9.18 12.65
N ALA A 72 5.81 -8.66 11.47
CA ALA A 72 6.00 -7.23 11.24
C ALA A 72 4.73 -6.41 11.49
N ILE A 73 3.55 -6.89 11.05
CA ILE A 73 2.28 -6.23 11.33
C ILE A 73 2.06 -6.11 12.84
N ASN A 74 2.26 -7.22 13.57
CA ASN A 74 2.08 -7.24 15.02
C ASN A 74 3.10 -6.35 15.74
N ASP A 75 4.37 -6.43 15.35
CA ASP A 75 5.47 -5.63 15.92
C ASP A 75 5.25 -4.13 15.68
N VAL A 76 4.79 -3.74 14.49
CA VAL A 76 4.42 -2.34 14.22
C VAL A 76 3.32 -1.85 15.16
N ILE A 77 2.30 -2.67 15.41
CA ILE A 77 1.23 -2.32 16.36
C ILE A 77 1.80 -2.22 17.78
N ASP A 78 2.57 -3.20 18.22
CA ASP A 78 3.09 -3.25 19.58
C ASP A 78 4.08 -2.11 19.89
N GLU A 79 5.05 -1.89 19.01
CA GLU A 79 6.11 -0.89 19.21
C GLU A 79 5.63 0.52 18.86
N TYR A 80 5.00 0.73 17.68
CA TYR A 80 4.68 2.09 17.25
C TYR A 80 3.32 2.57 17.75
N VAL A 81 2.29 1.73 17.72
CA VAL A 81 0.93 2.16 18.11
C VAL A 81 0.76 2.10 19.62
N ILE A 82 1.07 0.95 20.24
CA ILE A 82 0.80 0.74 21.67
C ILE A 82 1.85 1.43 22.54
N LYS A 83 3.14 1.25 22.24
CA LYS A 83 4.24 1.76 23.06
C LYS A 83 4.60 3.21 22.72
N GLU A 84 4.85 3.54 21.46
CA GLU A 84 5.20 4.91 21.05
C GLU A 84 4.00 5.85 20.83
N LYS A 85 2.77 5.33 20.85
CA LYS A 85 1.53 6.10 20.68
C LYS A 85 1.44 6.85 19.34
N LEU A 86 2.01 6.29 18.29
CA LEU A 86 1.88 6.81 16.93
C LEU A 86 0.53 6.45 16.32
N ASN A 87 -0.08 7.39 15.60
CA ASN A 87 -1.24 7.13 14.76
C ASN A 87 -0.78 6.59 13.40
N ILE A 88 -0.55 5.27 13.32
CA ILE A 88 -0.20 4.63 12.06
C ILE A 88 -1.44 4.63 11.16
N ALA A 89 -1.32 5.27 10.00
CA ALA A 89 -2.45 5.42 9.08
C ALA A 89 -2.66 4.19 8.20
N ALA A 90 -1.57 3.67 7.64
CA ALA A 90 -1.60 2.53 6.74
C ALA A 90 -0.36 1.66 6.89
N ILE A 91 -0.53 0.37 6.60
CA ILE A 91 0.57 -0.57 6.34
C ILE A 91 0.56 -0.85 4.83
N ASN A 92 1.65 -0.50 4.15
CA ASN A 92 1.81 -0.73 2.72
C ASN A 92 2.63 -2.00 2.46
N PHE A 93 2.04 -2.98 1.79
CA PHE A 93 2.70 -4.19 1.33
C PHE A 93 2.77 -4.23 -0.20
N SER A 94 3.85 -3.67 -0.76
CA SER A 94 4.09 -3.58 -2.20
C SER A 94 4.63 -4.87 -2.85
N SER A 95 4.30 -6.04 -2.30
CA SER A 95 4.74 -7.34 -2.81
C SER A 95 3.56 -8.30 -2.92
N ILE A 96 3.82 -9.52 -3.37
CA ILE A 96 2.80 -10.56 -3.52
C ILE A 96 3.04 -11.69 -2.53
N ILE A 97 1.96 -12.12 -1.87
CA ILE A 97 2.00 -13.29 -1.00
C ILE A 97 1.82 -14.55 -1.85
N SER A 98 2.81 -15.42 -1.81
CA SER A 98 2.77 -16.73 -2.45
C SER A 98 2.99 -17.83 -1.41
N PHE A 99 2.10 -18.82 -1.41
CA PHE A 99 2.22 -20.03 -0.58
C PHE A 99 2.91 -21.19 -1.32
N LYS A 100 3.56 -20.90 -2.45
CA LYS A 100 4.14 -21.92 -3.31
C LYS A 100 5.22 -22.70 -2.56
N GLY A 101 5.08 -24.02 -2.53
CA GLY A 101 6.04 -24.93 -1.89
C GLY A 101 5.71 -25.28 -0.44
N GLU A 102 4.67 -24.69 0.14
CA GLU A 102 4.21 -25.02 1.49
C GLU A 102 3.20 -26.19 1.50
N GLY A 103 3.20 -26.97 2.58
CA GLY A 103 2.21 -28.03 2.77
C GLY A 103 0.83 -27.46 3.15
N ASN A 104 -0.26 -28.10 2.71
CA ASN A 104 -1.63 -27.60 2.88
C ASN A 104 -1.97 -27.15 4.31
N GLU A 105 -1.57 -27.93 5.33
CA GLU A 105 -1.81 -27.58 6.74
C GLU A 105 -1.11 -26.28 7.14
N LYS A 106 0.13 -26.09 6.70
CA LYS A 106 0.89 -24.85 6.95
C LYS A 106 0.28 -23.67 6.20
N ILE A 107 -0.19 -23.87 4.97
CA ILE A 107 -0.88 -22.82 4.20
C ILE A 107 -2.11 -22.32 4.95
N GLU A 108 -3.00 -23.21 5.38
CA GLU A 108 -4.23 -22.82 6.09
C GLU A 108 -3.93 -22.11 7.41
N LYS A 109 -2.89 -22.56 8.13
CA LYS A 109 -2.41 -21.88 9.33
C LYS A 109 -1.93 -20.45 9.02
N LEU A 110 -1.05 -20.28 8.02
CA LEU A 110 -0.47 -18.97 7.68
C LEU A 110 -1.52 -17.99 7.15
N LYS A 111 -2.49 -18.48 6.39
CA LYS A 111 -3.64 -17.66 5.94
C LYS A 111 -4.39 -17.08 7.12
N LYS A 112 -4.71 -17.94 8.10
CA LYS A 112 -5.42 -17.53 9.32
C LYS A 112 -4.60 -16.53 10.15
N GLU A 113 -3.32 -16.80 10.36
CA GLU A 113 -2.45 -15.89 11.12
C GLU A 113 -2.30 -14.52 10.45
N LEU A 114 -2.28 -14.48 9.12
CA LEU A 114 -2.26 -13.24 8.36
C LEU A 114 -3.58 -12.48 8.43
N GLU A 115 -4.70 -13.17 8.31
CA GLU A 115 -6.04 -12.59 8.48
C GLU A 115 -6.17 -11.96 9.86
N GLU A 116 -5.83 -12.69 10.93
CA GLU A 116 -5.86 -12.21 12.32
C GLU A 116 -4.96 -10.98 12.52
N ALA A 117 -3.78 -10.95 11.88
CA ALA A 117 -2.88 -9.80 11.96
C ALA A 117 -3.44 -8.55 11.25
N ILE A 118 -4.07 -8.72 10.08
CA ILE A 118 -4.72 -7.64 9.32
C ILE A 118 -5.96 -7.13 10.06
N GLU A 119 -6.79 -8.03 10.61
CA GLU A 119 -7.92 -7.66 11.46
C GLU A 119 -7.46 -6.89 12.70
N ARG A 120 -6.35 -7.33 13.33
CA ARG A 120 -5.74 -6.61 14.44
C ARG A 120 -5.36 -5.19 14.00
N ALA A 121 -4.68 -5.03 12.87
CA ALA A 121 -4.32 -3.71 12.34
C ALA A 121 -5.58 -2.84 12.12
N SER A 122 -6.61 -3.39 11.49
CA SER A 122 -7.89 -2.72 11.26
C SER A 122 -8.56 -2.27 12.56
N SER A 123 -8.49 -3.08 13.63
CA SER A 123 -9.04 -2.73 14.96
C SER A 123 -8.34 -1.54 15.63
N TYR A 124 -7.09 -1.26 15.26
CA TYR A 124 -6.34 -0.06 15.66
C TYR A 124 -6.52 1.11 14.66
N GLY A 125 -7.44 0.98 13.71
CA GLY A 125 -7.71 1.98 12.68
C GLY A 125 -6.64 2.05 11.59
N ILE A 126 -5.79 1.04 11.46
CA ILE A 126 -4.74 0.99 10.43
C ILE A 126 -5.33 0.35 9.18
N THR A 127 -5.17 1.02 8.03
CA THR A 127 -5.62 0.45 6.75
C THR A 127 -4.49 -0.37 6.11
N PHE A 128 -4.78 -1.59 5.69
CA PHE A 128 -3.79 -2.41 5.00
C PHE A 128 -3.90 -2.20 3.48
N VAL A 129 -2.78 -1.91 2.80
CA VAL A 129 -2.73 -1.65 1.36
C VAL A 129 -1.81 -2.66 0.71
N THR A 130 -2.26 -3.28 -0.39
CA THR A 130 -1.51 -4.33 -1.06
C THR A 130 -1.44 -4.11 -2.57
N ALA A 131 -0.31 -4.47 -3.18
CA ALA A 131 -0.16 -4.42 -4.63
C ALA A 131 -0.94 -5.56 -5.32
N ALA A 132 -1.59 -5.28 -6.45
CA ALA A 132 -2.38 -6.27 -7.18
C ALA A 132 -1.52 -7.37 -7.84
N GLY A 133 -0.30 -7.06 -8.27
CA GLY A 133 0.61 -7.98 -8.97
C GLY A 133 0.87 -7.58 -10.42
N ASN A 134 1.91 -8.16 -11.02
CA ASN A 134 2.48 -7.69 -12.28
C ASN A 134 2.40 -8.71 -13.44
N ASP A 135 1.65 -9.79 -13.26
CA ASP A 135 1.62 -10.95 -14.18
C ASP A 135 0.48 -10.90 -15.21
N ASN A 136 -0.18 -9.75 -15.37
CA ASN A 136 -1.29 -9.55 -16.31
C ASN A 136 -2.40 -10.62 -16.21
N MET A 137 -2.75 -10.99 -14.98
CA MET A 137 -3.72 -12.06 -14.71
C MET A 137 -4.70 -11.66 -13.60
N GLU A 138 -5.63 -12.56 -13.29
CA GLU A 138 -6.50 -12.37 -12.13
C GLU A 138 -5.68 -12.30 -10.84
N ILE A 139 -6.00 -11.38 -9.94
CA ILE A 139 -5.29 -11.17 -8.68
C ILE A 139 -5.26 -12.47 -7.89
N TYR A 140 -4.05 -12.98 -7.67
CA TYR A 140 -3.77 -14.17 -6.88
C TYR A 140 -3.13 -13.83 -5.53
N ASN A 141 -2.85 -12.55 -5.28
CA ASN A 141 -2.32 -12.08 -4.01
C ASN A 141 -3.35 -12.34 -2.91
N TYR A 142 -3.04 -13.26 -2.00
CA TYR A 142 -4.01 -13.71 -1.02
C TYR A 142 -4.51 -12.58 -0.11
N SER A 143 -3.64 -11.63 0.23
CA SER A 143 -3.99 -10.47 1.05
C SER A 143 -5.13 -9.63 0.48
N ALA A 144 -5.28 -9.58 -0.84
CA ALA A 144 -6.35 -8.84 -1.51
C ALA A 144 -7.75 -9.46 -1.32
N ASN A 145 -7.87 -10.64 -0.71
CA ASN A 145 -9.16 -11.28 -0.46
C ASN A 145 -9.73 -10.99 0.95
N PHE A 146 -8.98 -10.29 1.81
CA PHE A 146 -9.45 -9.98 3.15
C PHE A 146 -10.25 -8.68 3.18
N ASP A 147 -11.24 -8.62 4.06
CA ASP A 147 -11.93 -7.38 4.39
C ASP A 147 -10.93 -6.36 4.97
N ASN A 148 -11.18 -5.07 4.72
CA ASN A 148 -10.31 -3.95 5.16
C ASN A 148 -8.90 -3.95 4.53
N VAL A 149 -8.69 -4.66 3.43
CA VAL A 149 -7.51 -4.53 2.58
C VAL A 149 -7.88 -3.75 1.33
N ILE A 150 -7.03 -2.79 0.95
CA ILE A 150 -7.14 -2.07 -0.32
C ILE A 150 -6.15 -2.66 -1.31
N ALA A 151 -6.65 -3.33 -2.35
CA ALA A 151 -5.85 -3.84 -3.45
C ALA A 151 -5.67 -2.78 -4.54
N VAL A 152 -4.42 -2.53 -4.91
CA VAL A 152 -4.05 -1.43 -5.81
C VAL A 152 -3.43 -1.93 -7.10
N GLY A 153 -4.10 -1.64 -8.21
CA GLY A 153 -3.62 -1.89 -9.57
C GLY A 153 -2.89 -0.68 -10.16
N SER A 154 -2.39 -0.83 -11.39
CA SER A 154 -1.54 0.15 -12.04
C SER A 154 -2.10 0.67 -13.36
N THR A 155 -1.90 1.97 -13.59
CA THR A 155 -2.20 2.66 -14.85
C THR A 155 -0.94 3.23 -15.50
N ASP A 156 -1.01 3.39 -16.82
CA ASP A 156 -0.07 4.19 -17.58
C ASP A 156 -0.42 5.69 -17.54
N ALA A 157 0.46 6.52 -18.10
CA ALA A 157 0.27 7.98 -18.15
C ALA A 157 -0.95 8.43 -18.98
N ASN A 158 -1.58 7.53 -19.74
CA ASN A 158 -2.78 7.79 -20.53
C ASN A 158 -4.05 7.23 -19.86
N ASN A 159 -3.97 6.83 -18.59
CA ASN A 159 -5.06 6.20 -17.83
C ASN A 159 -5.53 4.85 -18.42
N ASN A 160 -4.69 4.17 -19.20
CA ASN A 160 -4.95 2.76 -19.53
C ASN A 160 -4.42 1.87 -18.41
N ARG A 161 -4.96 0.66 -18.28
CA ARG A 161 -4.35 -0.37 -17.42
C ARG A 161 -2.92 -0.62 -17.89
N ALA A 162 -1.96 -0.59 -16.96
CA ALA A 162 -0.55 -0.73 -17.30
C ALA A 162 -0.25 -2.14 -17.86
N LEU A 163 0.45 -2.18 -18.99
CA LEU A 163 0.90 -3.39 -19.67
C LEU A 163 2.41 -3.28 -19.95
N TRP A 164 3.15 -4.34 -19.62
CA TRP A 164 4.62 -4.40 -19.66
C TRP A 164 5.13 -5.52 -20.59
N GLY A 165 4.38 -5.77 -21.67
CA GLY A 165 4.68 -6.80 -22.65
C GLY A 165 3.55 -7.83 -22.79
N GLU A 166 3.86 -8.98 -23.38
CA GLU A 166 2.86 -10.02 -23.67
C GLU A 166 2.29 -10.68 -22.39
N SER A 167 3.16 -10.90 -21.38
CA SER A 167 2.79 -11.58 -20.13
C SER A 167 2.90 -10.69 -18.89
N GLY A 168 3.28 -9.42 -19.04
CA GLY A 168 3.47 -8.48 -17.94
C GLY A 168 2.42 -7.38 -17.95
N GLY A 169 1.91 -7.01 -16.78
CA GLY A 169 0.91 -5.95 -16.64
C GLY A 169 0.21 -5.99 -15.29
N SER A 170 -0.53 -4.93 -14.97
CA SER A 170 -1.29 -4.88 -13.72
C SER A 170 -2.27 -6.06 -13.64
N CYS A 171 -2.20 -6.85 -12.58
CA CYS A 171 -3.25 -7.82 -12.29
C CYS A 171 -4.60 -7.13 -12.10
N PHE A 172 -5.67 -7.88 -12.34
CA PHE A 172 -7.06 -7.42 -12.38
C PHE A 172 -7.97 -8.44 -11.69
N GLY A 173 -9.26 -8.15 -11.51
CA GLY A 173 -10.21 -9.09 -10.90
C GLY A 173 -11.06 -8.44 -9.82
N LYS A 174 -11.97 -9.20 -9.22
CA LYS A 174 -13.00 -8.69 -8.30
C LYS A 174 -12.45 -8.10 -7.00
N GLN A 175 -11.25 -8.53 -6.62
CA GLN A 175 -10.52 -8.06 -5.46
C GLN A 175 -9.92 -6.66 -5.66
N LEU A 176 -9.83 -6.17 -6.89
CA LEU A 176 -9.24 -4.87 -7.17
C LEU A 176 -10.15 -3.74 -6.67
N ASP A 177 -9.62 -2.86 -5.82
CA ASP A 177 -10.34 -1.70 -5.28
C ASP A 177 -10.11 -0.44 -6.07
N VAL A 178 -8.85 -0.06 -6.30
CA VAL A 178 -8.50 1.16 -7.01
C VAL A 178 -7.25 0.95 -7.84
N VAL A 179 -6.99 1.89 -8.75
CA VAL A 179 -5.72 1.96 -9.45
C VAL A 179 -5.01 3.27 -9.17
N ALA A 180 -3.69 3.26 -9.27
CA ALA A 180 -2.87 4.48 -9.26
C ALA A 180 -1.83 4.40 -10.39
N PRO A 181 -1.15 5.51 -10.73
CA PRO A 181 -0.05 5.46 -11.69
C PRO A 181 1.04 4.49 -11.23
N GLY A 182 1.62 3.74 -12.15
CA GLY A 182 2.74 2.84 -11.84
C GLY A 182 3.52 2.35 -13.05
N ASP A 183 3.28 2.91 -14.24
CA ASP A 183 4.10 2.66 -15.43
C ASP A 183 5.13 3.79 -15.63
N LYS A 184 6.38 3.41 -15.90
CA LYS A 184 7.48 4.29 -16.30
C LYS A 184 7.74 5.42 -15.31
N LEU A 185 7.76 5.09 -14.03
CA LEU A 185 8.07 6.02 -12.96
C LEU A 185 9.59 6.20 -12.84
N LEU A 186 10.00 7.44 -12.55
CA LEU A 186 11.38 7.73 -12.17
C LEU A 186 11.59 7.33 -10.71
N VAL A 187 12.46 6.36 -10.48
CA VAL A 187 12.85 5.89 -9.16
C VAL A 187 14.37 5.86 -9.03
N PHE A 188 14.90 5.59 -7.84
CA PHE A 188 16.33 5.52 -7.58
C PHE A 188 16.74 4.11 -7.21
N ASN A 189 17.64 3.51 -7.99
CA ASN A 189 18.15 2.16 -7.71
C ASN A 189 19.10 2.13 -6.50
N LYS A 190 19.61 0.94 -6.14
CA LYS A 190 20.51 0.74 -4.97
C LYS A 190 21.77 1.62 -4.97
N ASP A 191 22.23 2.04 -6.16
CA ASP A 191 23.41 2.89 -6.33
C ASP A 191 23.02 4.40 -6.31
N LYS A 192 21.78 4.71 -5.91
CA LYS A 192 21.16 6.05 -5.92
C LYS A 192 21.15 6.69 -7.31
N LYS A 193 21.08 5.87 -8.36
CA LYS A 193 21.00 6.34 -9.74
C LYS A 193 19.54 6.39 -10.19
N PRO A 194 19.14 7.45 -10.91
CA PRO A 194 17.81 7.51 -11.49
C PRO A 194 17.63 6.39 -12.51
N VAL A 195 16.53 5.66 -12.40
CA VAL A 195 16.09 4.62 -13.33
C VAL A 195 14.60 4.77 -13.59
N ILE A 196 14.16 4.31 -14.76
CA ILE A 196 12.72 4.20 -15.07
C ILE A 196 12.29 2.78 -14.78
N ASP A 197 11.26 2.62 -13.97
CA ASP A 197 10.71 1.31 -13.61
C ASP A 197 9.18 1.32 -13.56
N SER A 198 8.58 0.13 -13.57
CA SER A 198 7.13 -0.04 -13.57
C SER A 198 6.67 -1.17 -12.64
N GLY A 199 5.50 -1.02 -12.04
CA GLY A 199 4.88 -2.05 -11.21
C GLY A 199 3.73 -1.55 -10.36
N THR A 200 2.79 -2.44 -10.04
CA THR A 200 1.74 -2.17 -9.04
C THR A 200 2.32 -1.90 -7.66
N SER A 201 3.55 -2.35 -7.42
CA SER A 201 4.33 -2.08 -6.22
C SER A 201 4.64 -0.59 -6.03
N TYR A 202 4.65 0.22 -7.11
CA TYR A 202 4.74 1.68 -7.04
C TYR A 202 3.38 2.38 -6.99
N SER A 203 2.30 1.71 -7.38
CA SER A 203 0.94 2.23 -7.27
C SER A 203 0.40 2.15 -5.83
N ALA A 204 0.64 1.04 -5.14
CA ALA A 204 0.24 0.85 -3.74
C ALA A 204 0.72 1.95 -2.75
N PRO A 205 1.98 2.42 -2.78
CA PRO A 205 2.44 3.49 -1.89
C PRO A 205 1.77 4.84 -2.18
N MET A 206 1.32 5.12 -3.41
CA MET A 206 0.58 6.35 -3.71
C MET A 206 -0.77 6.36 -3.00
N VAL A 207 -1.48 5.23 -2.99
CA VAL A 207 -2.73 5.07 -2.23
C VAL A 207 -2.45 5.13 -0.73
N SER A 208 -1.36 4.52 -0.25
CA SER A 208 -0.96 4.62 1.16
C SER A 208 -0.67 6.07 1.60
N ALA A 209 -0.02 6.86 0.75
CA ALA A 209 0.19 8.29 1.00
C ALA A 209 -1.12 9.06 1.05
N ALA A 210 -2.07 8.76 0.16
CA ALA A 210 -3.41 9.33 0.19
C ALA A 210 -4.15 9.01 1.50
N ILE A 211 -4.00 7.80 2.02
CA ILE A 211 -4.59 7.39 3.30
C ILE A 211 -3.92 8.13 4.46
N GLY A 212 -2.59 8.28 4.42
CA GLY A 212 -1.86 9.13 5.37
C GLY A 212 -2.39 10.56 5.39
N LEU A 213 -2.73 11.10 4.20
CA LEU A 213 -3.37 12.40 4.08
C LEU A 213 -4.78 12.41 4.67
N MET A 214 -5.61 11.42 4.36
CA MET A 214 -6.97 11.31 4.90
C MET A 214 -6.95 11.34 6.43
N LYS A 215 -6.07 10.55 7.06
CA LYS A 215 -5.93 10.54 8.53
C LYS A 215 -5.21 11.77 9.09
N GLY A 216 -4.39 12.43 8.30
CA GLY A 216 -3.80 13.73 8.65
C GLY A 216 -4.84 14.84 8.75
N ILE A 217 -5.91 14.76 7.93
CA ILE A 217 -7.07 15.66 7.98
C ILE A 217 -8.01 15.23 9.12
N ASN A 218 -8.47 13.97 9.09
CA ASN A 218 -9.36 13.41 10.11
C ASN A 218 -8.76 12.12 10.72
N PRO A 219 -8.11 12.22 11.89
CA PRO A 219 -7.48 11.09 12.57
C PRO A 219 -8.42 9.95 12.96
N GLU A 220 -9.73 10.22 13.09
CA GLU A 220 -10.75 9.27 13.55
C GLU A 220 -11.32 8.39 12.42
N LEU A 221 -10.90 8.61 11.17
CA LEU A 221 -11.33 7.78 10.05
C LEU A 221 -10.94 6.31 10.28
N LYS A 222 -11.94 5.45 10.16
CA LYS A 222 -11.77 3.99 10.20
C LYS A 222 -11.38 3.47 8.81
N PRO A 223 -10.79 2.27 8.73
CA PRO A 223 -10.50 1.62 7.45
C PRO A 223 -11.71 1.57 6.50
N SER A 224 -12.91 1.33 7.03
CA SER A 224 -14.16 1.35 6.24
C SER A 224 -14.51 2.74 5.68
N ASP A 225 -14.23 3.81 6.44
CA ASP A 225 -14.49 5.17 5.98
C ASP A 225 -13.50 5.55 4.86
N ILE A 226 -12.24 5.14 5.02
CA ILE A 226 -11.16 5.33 4.04
C ILE A 226 -11.49 4.60 2.74
N GLU A 227 -11.92 3.34 2.84
CA GLU A 227 -12.35 2.54 1.70
C GLU A 227 -13.54 3.20 0.99
N GLU A 228 -14.57 3.64 1.72
CA GLU A 228 -15.72 4.35 1.15
C GLU A 228 -15.30 5.66 0.43
N ILE A 229 -14.43 6.45 1.05
CA ILE A 229 -13.92 7.69 0.44
C ILE A 229 -13.20 7.36 -0.87
N LEU A 230 -12.29 6.38 -0.88
CA LEU A 230 -11.59 5.98 -2.11
C LEU A 230 -12.55 5.53 -3.20
N LYS A 231 -13.53 4.69 -2.86
CA LYS A 231 -14.55 4.21 -3.81
C LYS A 231 -15.35 5.34 -4.44
N ASN A 232 -15.72 6.35 -3.65
CA ASN A 232 -16.57 7.45 -4.10
C ASN A 232 -15.82 8.59 -4.79
N THR A 233 -14.52 8.71 -4.55
CA THR A 233 -13.71 9.83 -5.04
C THR A 233 -12.85 9.46 -6.24
N SER A 234 -12.54 8.18 -6.44
CA SER A 234 -11.82 7.70 -7.62
C SER A 234 -12.44 8.19 -8.93
N THR A 235 -11.58 8.50 -9.89
CA THR A 235 -11.98 8.80 -11.26
C THR A 235 -12.33 7.48 -11.96
N ASP A 236 -13.62 7.26 -12.20
CA ASP A 236 -14.13 6.10 -12.93
C ASP A 236 -13.46 5.98 -14.31
N LEU A 237 -12.85 4.83 -14.56
CA LEU A 237 -12.17 4.48 -15.81
C LEU A 237 -12.75 3.16 -16.32
N GLY A 238 -12.68 2.94 -17.64
CA GLY A 238 -13.21 1.72 -18.23
C GLY A 238 -14.74 1.71 -18.24
N LYS A 239 -15.34 0.67 -17.64
CA LYS A 239 -16.80 0.50 -17.65
C LYS A 239 -17.38 1.23 -16.44
N LYS A 240 -18.39 2.08 -16.67
CA LYS A 240 -19.09 2.84 -15.63
C LYS A 240 -19.34 2.02 -14.35
N GLY A 241 -18.90 2.56 -13.23
CA GLY A 241 -18.95 1.94 -11.91
C GLY A 241 -17.76 1.00 -11.68
N ARG A 242 -17.87 0.14 -10.66
CA ARG A 242 -16.79 -0.79 -10.35
C ARG A 242 -16.59 -1.82 -11.47
N ASP A 243 -15.36 -1.97 -11.97
CA ASP A 243 -14.98 -3.01 -12.93
C ASP A 243 -13.71 -3.78 -12.54
N ASP A 244 -13.47 -4.92 -13.20
CA ASP A 244 -12.36 -5.82 -12.82
C ASP A 244 -10.98 -5.25 -13.17
N TYR A 245 -10.86 -4.30 -14.09
CA TYR A 245 -9.58 -3.77 -14.57
C TYR A 245 -9.13 -2.50 -13.86
N PHE A 246 -10.07 -1.70 -13.37
CA PHE A 246 -9.80 -0.43 -12.71
C PHE A 246 -10.34 -0.35 -11.27
N GLY A 247 -11.04 -1.39 -10.80
CA GLY A 247 -11.73 -1.33 -9.51
C GLY A 247 -12.80 -0.23 -9.56
N TYR A 248 -12.81 0.66 -8.57
CA TYR A 248 -13.63 1.87 -8.53
C TYR A 248 -13.02 3.04 -9.30
N GLY A 249 -11.82 2.87 -9.88
CA GLY A 249 -11.18 3.85 -10.74
C GLY A 249 -9.82 4.33 -10.23
N LEU A 250 -9.32 5.36 -10.89
CA LEU A 250 -8.03 5.98 -10.61
C LEU A 250 -8.10 6.88 -9.38
N LEU A 251 -7.16 6.69 -8.45
CA LEU A 251 -6.95 7.54 -7.28
C LEU A 251 -7.04 9.02 -7.65
N ASN A 252 -7.93 9.77 -7.00
CA ASN A 252 -8.14 11.19 -7.23
C ASN A 252 -8.04 11.95 -5.91
N ILE A 253 -6.85 12.48 -5.62
CA ILE A 253 -6.56 13.17 -4.37
C ILE A 253 -7.41 14.45 -4.23
N GLU A 254 -7.60 15.22 -5.31
CA GLU A 254 -8.40 16.45 -5.26
C GLU A 254 -9.82 16.16 -4.74
N LYS A 255 -10.48 15.14 -5.30
CA LYS A 255 -11.81 14.72 -4.84
C LYS A 255 -11.81 14.14 -3.43
N VAL A 256 -10.74 13.45 -3.01
CA VAL A 256 -10.56 13.00 -1.62
C VAL A 256 -10.58 14.20 -0.67
N VAL A 257 -9.74 15.20 -0.94
CA VAL A 257 -9.60 16.38 -0.09
C VAL A 257 -10.90 17.19 -0.06
N GLU A 258 -11.53 17.42 -1.21
CA GLU A 258 -12.83 18.09 -1.28
C GLU A 258 -13.91 17.37 -0.44
N THR A 259 -13.93 16.04 -0.49
CA THR A 259 -14.89 15.23 0.27
C THR A 259 -14.68 15.35 1.77
N LEU A 260 -13.41 15.35 2.20
CA LEU A 260 -13.07 15.50 3.61
C LEU A 260 -13.40 16.89 4.16
N ILE A 261 -13.07 17.95 3.42
CA ILE A 261 -13.40 19.33 3.82
C ILE A 261 -14.91 19.54 3.93
N LYS A 262 -15.68 18.99 2.97
CA LYS A 262 -17.16 19.06 3.02
C LYS A 262 -17.72 18.32 4.24
N ARG A 263 -17.13 17.17 4.61
CA ARG A 263 -17.53 16.42 5.81
C ARG A 263 -17.29 17.24 7.09
N GLU A 264 -16.14 17.91 7.21
CA GLU A 264 -15.84 18.76 8.39
C GLU A 264 -16.72 20.00 8.49
N GLY A 265 -16.95 20.70 7.36
CA GLY A 265 -17.80 21.90 7.32
C GLY A 265 -19.30 21.65 7.49
N SER A 266 -19.74 20.39 7.57
CA SER A 266 -21.14 20.01 7.78
C SER A 266 -21.53 19.83 9.25
N PHE A 267 -20.61 20.14 10.18
CA PHE A 267 -20.83 20.12 11.63
C PHE A 267 -21.01 21.52 12.27
N GLU A 268 -21.16 22.59 11.47
CA GLU A 268 -21.53 23.94 11.94
C GLU A 268 -23.03 24.24 11.78
#